data_AF-A0A1I0GXF9-F1
#
_entry.id   AF-A0A1I0GXF9-F1
#
_cell.length_a   1.000
_cell.length_b   1.000
_cell.length_c   1.000
_cell.angle_alpha   90.00
_cell.angle_beta   90.00
_cell.angle_gamma   90.00
#
_symmetry.space_group_name_H-M   'P 1'
#
loop_
_entity.id
_entity.type
_entity.pdbx_description
1 polymer ?
#
loop_
_entity_poly.entity_id
_entity_poly.type
_entity_poly.pdbx_seq_one_letter_code
_entity_poly.pdbx_strand_id
1 'polypeptide(L)'
;MNELTKVEDRAAPQSHPSMGILTPANLGEAMKMAEILADSSIVPKDFQGRPGNVLIACQWGMELGLQPLQAMQSIAVINGRPAIWGDAMLGLVQGSGLLVDITEEISDDGEEATCTVKRKGKAAPVVRTFTMAEAKKAGLAGKQGPWQQYPRRMLQLRARGFALRDAFADVLRGVAIAEEAQDSPVMRDVTPAEDAAEAKTASGRVRNKIGKKKDDAAPKLTEVLERIGAASTEEELNTVGADCGKIAEPDEKDKARQAYRTKLDQLRNAPAPIADLIKNVDAGIQRELKNGAPYEATLAFYQEQIDRIASEEPEEHSAMMAEYEKIVAERDGTDA
;
A
#
# COMPACT_ATOMS: atom_id res chain seq x y z
N MET A 1 1.82 61.72 25.70
CA MET A 1 2.54 61.47 24.43
C MET A 1 3.96 61.07 24.80
N ASN A 2 4.46 59.85 24.63
CA ASN A 2 3.97 58.64 23.98
C ASN A 2 4.51 57.44 24.78
N GLU A 3 3.62 56.57 25.23
CA GLU A 3 3.98 55.19 25.60
C GLU A 3 4.44 54.48 24.32
N LEU A 4 5.72 54.09 24.30
CA LEU A 4 6.24 53.17 23.30
C LEU A 4 5.80 51.77 23.71
N THR A 5 4.71 51.36 23.08
CA THR A 5 4.14 50.02 23.13
C THR A 5 5.20 48.98 22.77
N LYS A 6 5.44 48.08 23.73
CA LYS A 6 6.16 46.82 23.55
C LYS A 6 5.41 46.03 22.48
N VAL A 7 5.99 45.91 21.28
CA VAL A 7 5.50 44.97 20.27
C VAL A 7 5.89 43.58 20.75
N GLU A 8 5.01 42.95 21.52
CA GLU A 8 5.09 41.52 21.80
C GLU A 8 4.83 40.77 20.49
N ASP A 9 5.91 40.36 19.85
CA ASP A 9 5.88 39.43 18.73
C ASP A 9 5.53 38.02 19.26
N ARG A 10 4.25 37.84 19.59
CA ARG A 10 3.65 36.53 19.85
C ARG A 10 3.43 35.87 18.49
N ALA A 11 4.46 35.20 17.98
CA ALA A 11 4.27 34.15 17.00
C ALA A 11 3.21 33.19 17.55
N ALA A 12 2.04 33.16 16.91
CA ALA A 12 0.96 32.28 17.31
C ALA A 12 1.47 30.83 17.30
N PRO A 13 1.26 30.03 18.36
CA PRO A 13 1.55 28.61 18.28
C PRO A 13 0.72 28.08 17.11
N GLN A 14 1.38 27.49 16.12
CA GLN A 14 0.67 26.86 15.01
C GLN A 14 -0.26 25.80 15.61
N SER A 15 -1.56 26.06 15.57
CA SER A 15 -2.56 25.09 15.96
C SER A 15 -2.46 23.95 14.96
N HIS A 16 -1.84 22.84 15.34
CA HIS A 16 -1.92 21.63 14.55
C HIS A 16 -3.42 21.29 14.41
N PRO A 17 -3.96 21.20 13.18
CA PRO A 17 -5.35 20.82 12.98
C PRO A 17 -5.59 19.47 13.65
N SER A 18 -6.79 19.32 14.24
CA SER A 18 -7.15 18.15 15.03
C SER A 18 -6.81 16.84 14.30
N MET A 19 -6.09 15.99 15.02
CA MET A 19 -5.69 14.60 14.72
C MET A 19 -6.91 13.68 14.47
N GLY A 20 -7.66 13.91 13.39
CA GLY A 20 -9.02 13.40 13.25
C GLY A 20 -9.21 12.18 12.33
N ILE A 21 -8.26 11.84 11.46
CA ILE A 21 -8.46 10.76 10.47
C ILE A 21 -7.27 9.81 10.29
N LEU A 22 -6.07 10.19 10.72
CA LEU A 22 -4.83 9.42 10.54
C LEU A 22 -4.05 9.24 11.85
N THR A 23 -4.76 9.11 12.96
CA THR A 23 -4.17 8.97 14.29
C THR A 23 -4.57 7.64 14.90
N PRO A 24 -3.80 6.56 14.63
CA PRO A 24 -4.14 5.24 15.12
C PRO A 24 -3.97 5.16 16.64
N ALA A 25 -4.91 4.51 17.34
CA ALA A 25 -4.86 4.34 18.79
C ALA A 25 -3.95 3.16 19.22
N ASN A 26 -3.72 2.22 18.32
CA ASN A 26 -2.93 1.02 18.56
C ASN A 26 -2.15 0.60 17.31
N LEU A 27 -1.21 -0.35 17.47
CA LEU A 27 -0.38 -0.84 16.39
C LEU A 27 -1.19 -1.47 15.25
N GLY A 28 -2.31 -2.14 15.55
CA GLY A 28 -3.16 -2.77 14.54
C GLY A 28 -3.81 -1.75 13.61
N GLU A 29 -4.39 -0.69 14.17
CA GLU A 29 -4.93 0.44 13.41
C GLU A 29 -3.84 1.16 12.62
N ALA A 30 -2.65 1.34 13.23
CA ALA A 30 -1.52 1.97 12.58
C ALA A 30 -1.04 1.18 11.36
N MET A 31 -1.00 -0.15 11.47
CA MET A 31 -0.63 -1.02 10.36
C MET A 31 -1.68 -1.00 9.25
N LYS A 32 -2.98 -1.02 9.60
CA LYS A 32 -4.06 -0.91 8.61
C LYS A 32 -4.02 0.43 7.86
N MET A 33 -3.76 1.53 8.57
CA MET A 33 -3.52 2.83 7.95
C MET A 33 -2.31 2.78 7.01
N ALA A 34 -1.22 2.16 7.44
CA ALA A 34 -0.01 2.03 6.64
C ALA A 34 -0.22 1.19 5.36
N GLU A 35 -1.04 0.15 5.42
CA GLU A 35 -1.47 -0.64 4.26
C GLU A 35 -2.26 0.20 3.26
N ILE A 36 -3.26 0.94 3.73
CA ILE A 36 -4.08 1.83 2.88
C ILE A 36 -3.20 2.88 2.18
N LEU A 37 -2.25 3.47 2.92
CA LEU A 37 -1.34 4.46 2.37
C LEU A 37 -0.34 3.85 1.38
N ALA A 38 0.16 2.64 1.65
CA ALA A 38 1.09 1.93 0.77
C ALA A 38 0.47 1.55 -0.60
N ASP A 39 -0.86 1.41 -0.66
CA ASP A 39 -1.59 1.11 -1.90
C ASP A 39 -1.86 2.36 -2.76
N SER A 40 -1.66 3.56 -2.21
CA SER A 40 -1.89 4.82 -2.94
C SER A 40 -0.74 5.16 -3.88
N SER A 41 -1.06 5.58 -5.10
CA SER A 41 -0.09 6.09 -6.07
C SER A 41 0.44 7.49 -5.76
N ILE A 42 -0.22 8.23 -4.85
CA ILE A 42 0.20 9.57 -4.41
C ILE A 42 1.38 9.48 -3.43
N VAL A 43 1.51 8.36 -2.71
CA VAL A 43 2.62 8.12 -1.79
C VAL A 43 3.90 7.86 -2.58
N PRO A 44 5.08 8.36 -2.14
CA PRO A 44 6.32 8.17 -2.89
C PRO A 44 6.68 6.70 -3.12
N LYS A 45 7.37 6.42 -4.23
CA LYS A 45 7.69 5.06 -4.69
C LYS A 45 8.41 4.20 -3.65
N ASP A 46 9.22 4.81 -2.78
CA ASP A 46 9.96 4.11 -1.72
C ASP A 46 9.07 3.44 -0.67
N PHE A 47 7.80 3.87 -0.59
CA PHE A 47 6.80 3.44 0.36
C PHE A 47 5.65 2.62 -0.25
N GLN A 48 5.49 2.65 -1.57
CA GLN A 48 4.44 1.90 -2.26
C GLN A 48 4.64 0.39 -2.07
N GLY A 49 3.58 -0.31 -1.70
CA GLY A 49 3.61 -1.75 -1.38
C GLY A 49 4.48 -2.10 -0.15
N ARG A 50 4.88 -1.12 0.66
CA ARG A 50 5.77 -1.28 1.81
C ARG A 50 5.16 -0.67 3.08
N PRO A 51 4.07 -1.25 3.63
CA PRO A 51 3.37 -0.71 4.79
C PRO A 51 4.27 -0.56 6.03
N GLY A 52 5.23 -1.45 6.23
CA GLY A 52 6.22 -1.30 7.32
C GLY A 52 7.03 -0.01 7.22
N ASN A 53 7.46 0.37 6.00
CA ASN A 53 8.19 1.63 5.80
C ASN A 53 7.29 2.85 6.03
N VAL A 54 6.02 2.76 5.62
CA VAL A 54 5.02 3.81 5.86
C VAL A 54 4.83 4.02 7.36
N LEU A 55 4.59 2.95 8.12
CA LEU A 55 4.40 3.01 9.57
C LEU A 55 5.58 3.69 10.26
N ILE A 56 6.80 3.26 9.94
CA ILE A 56 8.03 3.82 10.51
C ILE A 56 8.21 5.28 10.11
N ALA A 57 7.97 5.64 8.84
CA ALA A 57 8.07 7.03 8.39
C ALA A 57 7.04 7.94 9.07
N CYS A 58 5.79 7.48 9.25
CA CYS A 58 4.78 8.22 10.00
C CYS A 58 5.20 8.44 11.46
N GLN A 59 5.64 7.38 12.14
CA GLN A 59 6.10 7.49 13.54
C GLN A 59 7.29 8.43 13.68
N TRP A 60 8.25 8.34 12.77
CA TRP A 60 9.44 9.18 12.79
C TRP A 60 9.11 10.64 12.45
N GLY A 61 8.17 10.85 11.53
CA GLY A 61 7.59 12.16 11.25
C GLY A 61 6.93 12.77 12.48
N MET A 62 6.12 11.99 13.21
CA MET A 62 5.48 12.43 14.44
C MET A 62 6.51 12.87 15.50
N GLU A 63 7.64 12.17 15.61
CA GLU A 63 8.72 12.62 16.49
C GLU A 63 9.28 14.00 16.06
N LEU A 64 9.39 14.25 14.76
CA LEU A 64 9.81 15.55 14.23
C LEU A 64 8.70 16.62 14.22
N GLY A 65 7.49 16.29 14.65
CA GLY A 65 6.33 17.19 14.60
C GLY A 65 5.67 17.29 13.22
N LEU A 66 5.98 16.37 12.30
CA LEU A 66 5.35 16.26 10.99
C LEU A 66 4.08 15.42 11.09
N GLN A 67 3.05 15.83 10.34
CA GLN A 67 1.84 15.03 10.16
C GLN A 67 2.11 13.82 9.26
N PRO A 68 1.33 12.72 9.35
CA PRO A 68 1.63 11.47 8.62
C PRO A 68 1.89 11.66 7.13
N LEU A 69 1.03 12.38 6.41
CA LEU A 69 1.22 12.62 4.97
C LEU A 69 2.41 13.54 4.67
N GLN A 70 2.67 14.51 5.54
CA GLN A 70 3.83 15.40 5.40
C GLN A 70 5.13 14.63 5.65
N ALA A 71 5.14 13.72 6.62
CA ALA A 71 6.25 12.82 6.92
C ALA A 71 6.60 11.98 5.69
N MET A 72 5.59 11.38 5.04
CA MET A 72 5.78 10.57 3.84
C MET A 72 6.40 11.35 2.67
N GLN A 73 6.08 12.63 2.52
CA GLN A 73 6.68 13.48 1.48
C GLN A 73 8.08 13.98 1.88
N SER A 74 8.30 14.21 3.16
CA SER A 74 9.52 14.85 3.69
C SER A 74 10.64 13.85 3.97
N ILE A 75 10.31 12.59 4.22
CA ILE A 75 11.25 11.52 4.58
C ILE A 75 11.59 10.70 3.33
N ALA A 76 12.88 10.57 3.05
CA ALA A 76 13.43 9.64 2.07
C ALA A 76 14.01 8.41 2.77
N VAL A 77 13.87 7.24 2.15
CA VAL A 77 14.50 6.00 2.62
C VAL A 77 15.77 5.77 1.80
N ILE A 78 16.94 6.03 2.39
CA ILE A 78 18.22 5.93 1.70
C ILE A 78 19.07 4.88 2.40
N ASN A 79 19.51 3.86 1.65
CA ASN A 79 20.28 2.73 2.19
C ASN A 79 19.60 2.07 3.42
N GLY A 80 18.27 1.98 3.40
CA GLY A 80 17.47 1.42 4.49
C GLY A 80 17.36 2.29 5.75
N ARG A 81 17.80 3.55 5.69
CA ARG A 81 17.72 4.51 6.81
C ARG A 81 16.85 5.71 6.43
N PRO A 82 16.05 6.25 7.38
CA PRO A 82 15.28 7.47 7.15
C PRO A 82 16.21 8.69 7.12
N ALA A 83 15.95 9.59 6.18
CA ALA A 83 16.57 10.90 6.07
C ALA A 83 15.50 11.93 5.66
N ILE A 84 15.68 13.22 5.95
CA ILE A 84 14.75 14.27 5.49
C ILE A 84 15.33 15.09 4.37
N TRP A 85 14.48 15.53 3.45
CA TRP A 85 14.87 16.50 2.43
C TRP A 85 15.27 17.84 3.05
N GLY A 86 16.28 18.50 2.48
CA GLY A 86 16.81 19.76 3.00
C GLY A 86 15.77 20.89 3.09
N ASP A 87 14.77 20.89 2.20
CA ASP A 87 13.67 21.86 2.26
C ASP A 87 12.69 21.56 3.42
N ALA A 88 12.44 20.28 3.73
CA ALA A 88 11.65 19.91 4.90
C ALA A 88 12.38 20.25 6.21
N MET A 89 13.72 20.09 6.24
CA MET A 89 14.55 20.52 7.36
C MET A 89 14.41 22.02 7.64
N LEU A 90 14.44 22.85 6.59
CA LEU A 90 14.23 24.29 6.74
C LEU A 90 12.83 24.60 7.27
N GLY A 91 11.80 23.91 6.75
CA GLY A 91 10.41 24.06 7.22
C GLY A 91 10.24 23.72 8.71
N LEU A 92 10.89 22.65 9.19
CA LEU A 92 10.90 22.29 10.62
C LEU A 92 11.54 23.38 11.48
N VAL A 93 12.68 23.91 11.05
CA VAL A 93 13.39 24.97 11.77
C VAL A 93 12.57 26.26 11.79
N GLN A 94 11.97 26.66 10.67
CA GLN A 94 11.08 27.82 10.59
C GLN A 94 9.84 27.63 11.48
N GLY A 95 9.23 26.45 11.44
CA GLY A 95 8.06 26.10 12.26
C GLY A 95 8.34 26.06 13.77
N SER A 96 9.60 25.91 14.18
CA SER A 96 9.99 25.89 15.60
C SER A 96 9.83 27.24 16.31
N GLY A 97 9.74 28.35 15.56
CA GLY A 97 9.73 29.71 16.12
C GLY A 97 11.04 30.16 16.77
N LEU A 98 12.11 29.37 16.63
CA LEU A 98 13.44 29.66 17.18
C LEU A 98 14.38 30.30 16.15
N LEU A 99 14.03 30.26 14.86
CA LEU A 99 14.78 30.94 13.81
C LEU A 99 14.49 32.44 13.82
N VAL A 100 15.54 33.25 13.93
CA VAL A 100 15.45 34.72 13.82
C VAL A 100 15.67 35.14 12.38
N ASP A 101 16.71 34.59 11.75
CA ASP A 101 17.07 34.91 10.38
C ASP A 101 17.90 33.79 9.75
N ILE A 102 17.79 33.65 8.43
CA ILE A 102 18.63 32.78 7.61
C ILE A 102 18.99 33.50 6.32
N THR A 103 20.28 33.59 6.04
CA THR A 103 20.81 34.17 4.81
C THR A 103 21.62 33.10 4.08
N GLU A 104 21.40 32.96 2.78
CA GLU A 104 22.14 32.06 1.92
C GLU A 104 22.76 32.87 0.79
N GLU A 105 24.08 32.82 0.69
CA GLU A 105 24.86 33.57 -0.29
C GLU A 105 25.65 32.58 -1.12
N ILE A 106 25.66 32.79 -2.43
CA ILE A 106 26.49 32.05 -3.37
C ILE A 106 27.46 33.06 -3.97
N SER A 107 28.75 32.71 -4.03
CA SER A 107 29.77 33.55 -4.64
C SER A 107 29.45 33.84 -6.11
N ASP A 108 29.98 34.96 -6.63
CA ASP A 108 29.72 35.40 -8.01
C ASP A 108 30.23 34.39 -9.04
N ASP A 109 31.36 33.74 -8.76
CA ASP A 109 31.93 32.65 -9.56
C ASP A 109 31.15 31.32 -9.41
N GLY A 110 30.24 31.23 -8.44
CA GLY A 110 29.44 30.05 -8.16
C GLY A 110 30.22 28.87 -7.58
N GLU A 111 31.43 29.09 -7.07
CA GLU A 111 32.29 28.05 -6.50
C GLU A 111 32.12 27.86 -4.99
N GLU A 112 31.43 28.77 -4.30
CA GLU A 112 31.23 28.74 -2.86
C GLU A 112 29.78 29.08 -2.52
N ALA A 113 29.22 28.38 -1.52
CA ALA A 113 27.97 28.77 -0.89
C ALA A 113 28.15 28.89 0.62
N THR A 114 27.62 29.96 1.20
CA THR A 114 27.64 30.25 2.63
C THR A 114 26.22 30.38 3.15
N CYS A 115 25.93 29.71 4.26
CA CYS A 115 24.68 29.82 4.99
C CYS A 115 24.93 30.38 6.39
N THR A 116 24.29 31.50 6.68
CA THR A 116 24.32 32.18 7.97
C THR A 116 22.97 32.04 8.65
N VAL A 117 22.97 31.50 9.86
CA VAL A 117 21.76 31.17 10.61
C VAL A 117 21.79 31.84 11.97
N LYS A 118 20.79 32.67 12.26
CA LYS A 118 20.62 33.33 13.56
C LYS A 118 19.49 32.65 14.33
N ARG A 119 19.84 32.13 15.51
CA ARG A 119 18.90 31.47 16.42
C ARG A 119 18.57 32.34 17.63
N LYS A 120 17.30 32.35 18.03
CA LYS A 120 16.81 33.05 19.21
C LYS A 120 17.56 32.56 20.47
N GLY A 121 18.05 33.50 21.27
CA GLY A 121 18.80 33.19 22.49
C GLY A 121 20.28 32.84 22.28
N LYS A 122 20.78 32.76 21.05
CA LYS A 122 22.21 32.68 20.75
C LYS A 122 22.73 34.04 20.28
N ALA A 123 23.81 34.51 20.90
CA ALA A 123 24.37 35.83 20.58
C ALA A 123 25.04 35.86 19.20
N ALA A 124 25.84 34.83 18.89
CA ALA A 124 26.53 34.72 17.61
C ALA A 124 25.70 33.89 16.60
N PRO A 125 25.62 34.31 15.33
CA PRO A 125 25.07 33.48 14.27
C PRO A 125 26.00 32.29 13.98
N VAL A 126 25.41 31.19 13.51
CA VAL A 126 26.16 30.04 13.00
C VAL A 126 26.36 30.23 11.51
N VAL A 127 27.61 30.19 11.06
CA VAL A 127 27.98 30.33 9.65
C VAL A 127 28.65 29.06 9.16
N ARG A 128 28.18 28.52 8.04
CA ARG A 128 28.81 27.38 7.37
C ARG A 128 28.94 27.65 5.89
N THR A 129 30.10 27.27 5.36
CA THR A 129 30.47 27.46 3.98
C THR A 129 30.82 26.11 3.39
N PHE A 130 30.45 25.89 2.13
CA PHE A 130 30.84 24.71 1.38
C PHE A 130 31.28 25.10 -0.02
N THR A 131 32.44 24.59 -0.42
CA THR A 131 33.10 24.97 -1.67
C THR A 131 33.07 23.83 -2.70
N MET A 132 33.18 24.19 -3.97
CA MET A 132 33.35 23.25 -5.07
C MET A 132 34.68 22.47 -4.94
N ALA A 133 35.71 23.06 -4.33
CA ALA A 133 36.95 22.37 -4.02
C ALA A 133 36.73 21.21 -3.02
N GLU A 134 35.96 21.45 -1.96
CA GLU A 134 35.57 20.40 -1.01
C GLU A 134 34.67 19.34 -1.67
N ALA A 135 33.73 19.77 -2.51
CA ALA A 135 32.88 18.85 -3.27
C ALA A 135 33.69 17.92 -4.19
N LYS A 136 34.71 18.44 -4.87
CA LYS A 136 35.65 17.65 -5.68
C LYS A 136 36.46 16.69 -4.81
N LYS A 137 36.98 17.15 -3.67
CA LYS A 137 37.73 16.32 -2.71
C LYS A 137 36.87 15.18 -2.13
N ALA A 138 35.59 15.43 -1.91
CA ALA A 138 34.62 14.44 -1.45
C ALA A 138 34.09 13.54 -2.58
N GLY A 139 34.56 13.70 -3.83
CA GLY A 139 34.12 12.90 -4.97
C GLY A 139 32.68 13.15 -5.40
N LEU A 140 32.08 14.28 -5.01
CA LEU A 140 30.68 14.61 -5.27
C LEU A 140 30.50 15.22 -6.65
N ALA A 141 31.39 16.14 -7.03
CA ALA A 141 31.31 16.88 -8.30
C ALA A 141 31.35 15.96 -9.55
N GLY A 142 31.98 14.78 -9.43
CA GLY A 142 32.08 13.80 -10.51
C GLY A 142 30.88 12.85 -10.61
N LYS A 143 29.95 12.84 -9.64
CA LYS A 143 28.81 11.93 -9.65
C LYS A 143 27.78 12.34 -10.69
N GLN A 144 27.27 11.35 -11.42
CA GLN A 144 26.11 11.55 -12.30
C GLN A 144 24.91 12.02 -11.46
N GLY A 145 24.25 13.10 -11.92
CA GLY A 145 23.06 13.65 -11.29
C GLY A 145 23.18 15.13 -10.87
N PRO A 146 22.52 15.54 -9.76
CA PRO A 146 22.34 16.94 -9.39
C PRO A 146 23.63 17.74 -9.22
N TRP A 147 24.74 17.10 -8.83
CA TRP A 147 26.04 17.76 -8.69
C TRP A 147 26.61 18.27 -10.02
N GLN A 148 26.30 17.61 -11.15
CA GLN A 148 26.69 18.06 -12.50
C GLN A 148 25.65 18.99 -13.12
N GLN A 149 24.36 18.71 -12.89
CA GLN A 149 23.26 19.47 -13.50
C GLN A 149 22.99 20.81 -12.79
N TYR A 150 23.09 20.82 -11.46
CA TYR A 150 22.72 21.95 -10.60
C TYR A 150 23.76 22.20 -9.49
N PRO A 151 25.05 22.39 -9.81
CA PRO A 151 26.13 22.50 -8.83
C PRO A 151 25.92 23.61 -7.80
N ARG A 152 25.45 24.80 -8.23
CA ARG A 152 25.20 25.94 -7.34
C ARG A 152 24.14 25.61 -6.27
N ARG A 153 23.07 24.92 -6.67
CA ARG A 153 22.01 24.48 -5.74
C ARG A 153 22.55 23.43 -4.76
N MET A 154 23.39 22.52 -5.22
CA MET A 154 23.98 21.49 -4.37
C MET A 154 24.96 22.06 -3.33
N LEU A 155 25.76 23.06 -3.69
CA LEU A 155 26.59 23.80 -2.73
C LEU A 155 25.72 24.49 -1.67
N GLN A 156 24.68 25.21 -2.10
CA GLN A 156 23.74 25.88 -1.20
C GLN A 156 23.09 24.91 -0.21
N LEU A 157 22.55 23.79 -0.70
CA LEU A 157 21.92 22.77 0.15
C LEU A 157 22.90 22.18 1.17
N ARG A 158 24.18 21.99 0.80
CA ARG A 158 25.21 21.50 1.71
C ARG A 158 25.51 22.50 2.82
N ALA A 159 25.77 23.76 2.45
CA ALA A 159 26.05 24.83 3.41
C ALA A 159 24.87 25.01 4.39
N ARG A 160 23.64 25.02 3.86
CA ARG A 160 22.40 25.06 4.65
C ARG A 160 22.31 23.89 5.61
N GLY A 161 22.52 22.67 5.13
CA GLY A 161 22.41 21.46 5.92
C GLY A 161 23.35 21.45 7.13
N PHE A 162 24.58 21.93 6.95
CA PHE A 162 25.54 22.09 8.04
C PHE A 162 25.13 23.18 9.01
N ALA A 163 24.74 24.37 8.51
CA ALA A 163 24.36 25.49 9.37
C ALA A 163 23.12 25.16 10.23
N LEU A 164 22.09 24.55 9.63
CA LEU A 164 20.85 24.19 10.34
C LEU A 164 21.09 23.11 11.40
N ARG A 165 21.87 22.07 11.12
CA ARG A 165 22.18 21.03 12.12
C ARG A 165 22.98 21.57 13.29
N ASP A 166 23.94 22.44 13.05
CA ASP A 166 24.75 23.05 14.11
C ASP A 166 23.95 24.07 14.93
N ALA A 167 23.05 24.81 14.29
CA ALA A 167 22.22 25.81 14.95
C ALA A 167 21.04 25.18 15.72
N PHE A 168 20.40 24.13 15.18
CA PHE A 168 19.11 23.56 15.61
C PHE A 168 19.12 22.04 15.84
N ALA A 169 20.21 21.50 16.40
CA ALA A 169 20.35 20.07 16.70
C ALA A 169 19.20 19.48 17.55
N ASP A 170 18.61 20.26 18.44
CA ASP A 170 17.47 19.87 19.29
C ASP A 170 16.14 19.78 18.53
N VAL A 171 15.94 20.65 17.51
CA VAL A 171 14.79 20.58 16.61
C VAL A 171 14.92 19.39 15.67
N LEU A 172 16.12 19.19 15.14
CA LEU A 172 16.40 18.21 14.09
C LEU A 172 16.76 16.82 14.63
N ARG A 173 17.03 16.67 15.92
CA ARG A 173 17.21 15.39 16.63
C ARG A 173 18.16 14.39 15.95
N GLY A 174 19.24 14.90 15.34
CA GLY A 174 20.26 14.06 14.70
C GLY A 174 19.85 13.43 13.37
N VAL A 175 18.76 13.90 12.77
CA VAL A 175 18.26 13.41 11.49
C VAL A 175 19.25 13.67 10.34
N ALA A 176 19.46 12.65 9.51
CA ALA A 176 20.25 12.75 8.29
C ALA A 176 19.52 13.58 7.21
N ILE A 177 20.30 14.32 6.43
CA ILE A 177 19.81 15.04 5.25
C ILE A 177 19.84 14.09 4.06
N ALA A 178 18.73 14.02 3.32
CA ALA A 178 18.55 13.09 2.22
C ALA A 178 19.61 13.28 1.13
N GLU A 179 19.87 14.52 0.74
CA GLU A 179 20.86 14.89 -0.27
C GLU A 179 22.27 14.46 0.16
N GLU A 180 22.61 14.56 1.44
CA GLU A 180 23.89 14.10 1.96
C GLU A 180 23.98 12.58 2.07
N ALA A 181 22.88 11.93 2.48
CA ALA A 181 22.80 10.49 2.62
C ALA A 181 22.87 9.79 1.26
N GLN A 182 22.27 10.36 0.22
CA GLN A 182 22.39 9.90 -1.18
C GLN A 182 23.83 9.96 -1.67
N ASP A 183 24.62 10.86 -1.09
CA ASP A 183 26.02 11.00 -1.44
C ASP A 183 26.94 9.99 -0.74
N SER A 184 26.45 9.25 0.24
CA SER A 184 27.23 8.18 0.85
C SER A 184 27.19 6.94 -0.05
N PRO A 185 28.33 6.22 -0.20
CA PRO A 185 28.33 4.95 -0.93
C PRO A 185 27.31 3.99 -0.29
N VAL A 186 26.58 3.25 -1.13
CA VAL A 186 25.68 2.18 -0.67
C VAL A 186 26.52 1.23 0.19
N MET A 187 26.18 1.06 1.47
CA MET A 187 26.86 0.09 2.33
C MET A 187 26.74 -1.28 1.64
N ARG A 188 27.87 -1.81 1.19
CA ARG A 188 27.93 -3.16 0.64
C ARG A 188 27.67 -4.11 1.81
N ASP A 189 26.66 -4.96 1.67
CA ASP A 189 26.47 -6.06 2.59
C ASP A 189 27.70 -6.97 2.50
N VAL A 190 28.52 -6.94 3.55
CA VAL A 190 29.76 -7.73 3.67
C VAL A 190 29.54 -9.02 4.45
N THR A 191 28.28 -9.41 4.69
CA THR A 191 27.98 -10.71 5.31
C THR A 191 28.49 -11.82 4.38
N PRO A 192 29.43 -12.68 4.83
CA PRO A 192 29.87 -13.83 4.06
C PRO A 192 28.67 -14.70 3.68
N ALA A 193 28.64 -15.20 2.44
CA ALA A 193 27.49 -15.93 1.91
C ALA A 193 27.13 -17.21 2.71
N GLU A 194 28.06 -17.72 3.51
CA GLU A 194 27.88 -18.89 4.38
C GLU A 194 27.05 -18.56 5.64
N ASP A 195 27.21 -17.37 6.23
CA ASP A 195 26.43 -16.93 7.40
C ASP A 195 25.03 -16.39 7.02
N ALA A 196 24.85 -15.99 5.75
CA ALA A 196 23.56 -15.51 5.22
C ALA A 196 22.49 -16.62 5.13
N ALA A 197 22.90 -17.89 5.15
CA ALA A 197 21.98 -19.03 5.15
C ALA A 197 21.28 -19.21 6.51
N GLU A 198 21.95 -18.88 7.62
CA GLU A 198 21.45 -19.12 8.98
C GLU A 198 20.90 -17.86 9.68
N ALA A 199 21.30 -16.65 9.27
CA ALA A 199 20.78 -15.39 9.82
C ALA A 199 19.48 -14.88 9.16
N LYS A 200 18.55 -15.76 8.78
CA LYS A 200 17.18 -15.36 8.38
C LYS A 200 16.38 -14.97 9.63
N THR A 201 16.67 -13.78 10.16
CA THR A 201 15.78 -13.12 11.13
C THR A 201 14.37 -12.98 10.56
N ALA A 202 13.37 -12.96 11.43
CA ALA A 202 11.94 -12.93 11.08
C ALA A 202 11.57 -11.82 10.07
N SER A 203 12.36 -10.75 9.95
CA SER A 203 12.17 -9.69 8.96
C SER A 203 12.41 -10.15 7.49
N GLY A 204 13.30 -11.12 7.25
CA GLY A 204 13.53 -11.69 5.91
C GLY A 204 12.41 -12.63 5.44
N ARG A 205 11.74 -13.32 6.36
CA ARG A 205 10.56 -14.17 6.04
C ARG A 205 9.33 -13.35 5.70
N VAL A 206 9.13 -12.19 6.32
CA VAL A 206 8.05 -11.25 5.97
C VAL A 206 8.30 -10.62 4.59
N ARG A 207 9.56 -10.26 4.29
CA ARG A 207 9.96 -9.76 2.96
C ARG A 207 9.67 -10.78 1.84
N ASN A 208 9.88 -12.07 2.10
CA ASN A 208 9.65 -13.13 1.10
C ASN A 208 8.19 -13.64 1.03
N LYS A 209 7.34 -13.40 2.03
CA LYS A 209 5.90 -13.76 1.97
C LYS A 209 4.99 -12.61 1.52
N ILE A 210 5.41 -11.36 1.66
CA ILE A 210 4.61 -10.18 1.23
C ILE A 210 5.13 -9.59 -0.10
N GLY A 211 6.40 -9.84 -0.46
CA GLY A 211 7.00 -9.38 -1.73
C GLY A 211 6.71 -10.26 -2.95
N LYS A 212 5.92 -11.34 -2.84
CA LYS A 212 5.62 -12.24 -3.98
C LYS A 212 4.38 -11.82 -4.77
N LYS A 213 4.12 -10.52 -4.88
CA LYS A 213 3.08 -9.97 -5.77
C LYS A 213 3.45 -8.58 -6.33
N LYS A 214 4.54 -8.53 -7.09
CA LYS A 214 4.77 -7.61 -8.23
C LYS A 214 6.20 -7.77 -8.74
N ASP A 215 6.44 -8.86 -9.45
CA ASP A 215 7.36 -8.80 -10.59
C ASP A 215 6.43 -8.74 -11.81
N ASP A 216 6.33 -7.55 -12.44
CA ASP A 216 5.62 -7.35 -13.71
C ASP A 216 6.45 -7.97 -14.85
N ALA A 217 6.62 -9.29 -14.83
CA ALA A 217 6.76 -10.04 -16.07
C ALA A 217 5.35 -10.15 -16.67
N ALA A 218 5.17 -9.76 -17.94
CA ALA A 218 3.91 -9.95 -18.62
C ALA A 218 3.44 -11.41 -18.43
N PRO A 219 2.19 -11.64 -18.00
CA PRO A 219 1.72 -13.00 -17.71
C PRO A 219 1.79 -13.84 -18.99
N LYS A 220 2.35 -15.05 -18.87
CA LYS A 220 2.43 -15.99 -19.99
C LYS A 220 1.06 -16.59 -20.26
N LEU A 221 0.74 -16.84 -21.53
CA LEU A 221 -0.54 -17.43 -21.95
C LEU A 221 -0.89 -18.72 -21.18
N THR A 222 0.08 -19.61 -20.98
CA THR A 222 -0.13 -20.90 -20.30
C THR A 222 -0.65 -20.73 -18.88
N GLU A 223 -0.08 -19.78 -18.13
CA GLU A 223 -0.47 -19.51 -16.74
C GLU A 223 -1.87 -18.87 -16.65
N VAL A 224 -2.19 -17.99 -17.61
CA VAL A 224 -3.53 -17.37 -17.69
C VAL A 224 -4.59 -18.42 -18.03
N LEU A 225 -4.30 -19.34 -18.96
CA LEU A 225 -5.22 -20.43 -19.33
C LEU A 225 -5.46 -21.41 -18.17
N GLU A 226 -4.43 -21.77 -17.41
CA GLU A 226 -4.58 -22.60 -16.21
C GLU A 226 -5.49 -21.96 -15.17
N ARG A 227 -5.30 -20.66 -14.92
CA ARG A 227 -6.11 -19.89 -13.95
C ARG A 227 -7.57 -19.72 -14.42
N ILE A 228 -7.81 -19.53 -15.72
CA ILE A 228 -9.16 -19.54 -16.30
C ILE A 228 -9.79 -20.92 -16.11
N GLY A 229 -9.04 -22.00 -16.37
CA GLY A 229 -9.54 -23.37 -16.21
C GLY A 229 -9.92 -23.71 -14.77
N ALA A 230 -9.10 -23.27 -13.81
CA ALA A 230 -9.25 -23.53 -12.37
C ALA A 230 -10.38 -22.70 -11.71
N ALA A 231 -10.84 -21.61 -12.32
CA ALA A 231 -11.92 -20.80 -11.77
C ALA A 231 -13.23 -21.61 -11.69
N SER A 232 -13.80 -21.68 -10.49
CA SER A 232 -15.02 -22.42 -10.18
C SER A 232 -16.23 -21.50 -9.98
N THR A 233 -15.98 -20.20 -9.78
CA THR A 233 -17.02 -19.17 -9.61
C THR A 233 -16.78 -17.97 -10.53
N GLU A 234 -17.84 -17.20 -10.80
CA GLU A 234 -17.75 -15.98 -11.62
C GLU A 234 -16.82 -14.94 -10.96
N GLU A 235 -16.80 -14.85 -9.63
CA GLU A 235 -15.91 -13.96 -8.89
C GLU A 235 -14.43 -14.33 -9.10
N GLU A 236 -14.10 -15.62 -8.97
CA GLU A 236 -12.74 -16.13 -9.24
C GLU A 236 -12.32 -15.84 -10.67
N LEU A 237 -13.20 -16.08 -11.64
CA LEU A 237 -12.91 -15.83 -13.05
C LEU A 237 -12.67 -14.34 -13.32
N ASN A 238 -13.49 -13.44 -12.75
CA ASN A 238 -13.37 -11.99 -12.92
C ASN A 238 -12.01 -11.46 -12.44
N THR A 239 -11.39 -12.08 -11.42
CA THR A 239 -10.03 -11.70 -10.99
C THR A 239 -8.95 -12.00 -12.04
N VAL A 240 -9.18 -12.96 -12.94
CA VAL A 240 -8.26 -13.36 -14.01
C VAL A 240 -8.42 -12.48 -15.25
N GLY A 241 -9.58 -11.83 -15.43
CA GLY A 241 -9.89 -11.01 -16.62
C GLY A 241 -8.92 -9.85 -16.86
N ALA A 242 -8.36 -9.28 -15.80
CA ALA A 242 -7.34 -8.23 -15.88
C ALA A 242 -6.02 -8.73 -16.47
N ASP A 243 -5.67 -10.00 -16.26
CA ASP A 243 -4.39 -10.58 -16.70
C ASP A 243 -4.44 -11.01 -18.17
N CYS A 244 -5.63 -11.38 -18.68
CA CYS A 244 -5.87 -11.56 -20.12
C CYS A 244 -5.51 -10.29 -20.93
N GLY A 245 -5.66 -9.09 -20.34
CA GLY A 245 -5.36 -7.82 -21.00
C GLY A 245 -3.87 -7.46 -21.07
N LYS A 246 -3.04 -8.09 -20.21
CA LYS A 246 -1.62 -7.75 -19.99
C LYS A 246 -0.65 -8.66 -20.75
N ILE A 247 -1.15 -9.66 -21.47
CA ILE A 247 -0.33 -10.51 -22.36
C ILE A 247 0.29 -9.64 -23.46
N ALA A 248 1.59 -9.81 -23.70
CA ALA A 248 2.37 -8.99 -24.62
C ALA A 248 2.08 -9.31 -26.10
N GLU A 249 1.92 -10.60 -26.43
CA GLU A 249 1.66 -11.07 -27.80
C GLU A 249 0.17 -10.93 -28.17
N PRO A 250 -0.18 -10.23 -29.27
CA PRO A 250 -1.57 -10.02 -29.68
C PRO A 250 -2.37 -11.33 -29.91
N ASP A 251 -1.76 -12.32 -30.55
CA ASP A 251 -2.41 -13.60 -30.86
C ASP A 251 -2.72 -14.41 -29.57
N GLU A 252 -1.82 -14.34 -28.60
CA GLU A 252 -1.99 -15.00 -27.30
C GLU A 252 -3.05 -14.29 -26.45
N LYS A 253 -3.08 -12.96 -26.52
CA LYS A 253 -4.10 -12.13 -25.87
C LYS A 253 -5.51 -12.45 -26.33
N ASP A 254 -5.70 -12.67 -27.64
CA ASP A 254 -7.01 -13.03 -28.18
C ASP A 254 -7.43 -14.44 -27.78
N LYS A 255 -6.50 -15.40 -27.74
CA LYS A 255 -6.75 -16.75 -27.20
C LYS A 255 -7.17 -16.73 -25.73
N ALA A 256 -6.48 -15.94 -24.89
CA ALA A 256 -6.84 -15.81 -23.48
C ALA A 256 -8.23 -15.18 -23.28
N ARG A 257 -8.57 -14.16 -24.08
CA ARG A 257 -9.91 -13.53 -24.05
C ARG A 257 -11.01 -14.48 -24.52
N GLN A 258 -10.73 -15.30 -25.53
CA GLN A 258 -11.68 -16.32 -25.99
C GLN A 258 -11.93 -17.37 -24.90
N ALA A 259 -10.87 -17.91 -24.30
CA ALA A 259 -10.99 -18.87 -23.19
C ALA A 259 -11.74 -18.30 -21.99
N TYR A 260 -11.48 -17.04 -21.63
CA TYR A 260 -12.19 -16.32 -20.58
C TYR A 260 -13.70 -16.24 -20.86
N ARG A 261 -14.10 -15.84 -22.07
CA ARG A 261 -15.51 -15.74 -22.46
C ARG A 261 -16.20 -17.09 -22.41
N THR A 262 -15.55 -18.13 -22.95
CA THR A 262 -16.09 -19.49 -22.91
C THR A 262 -16.31 -19.98 -21.48
N LYS A 263 -15.36 -19.74 -20.58
CA LYS A 263 -15.49 -20.13 -19.16
C LYS A 263 -16.56 -19.30 -18.44
N LEU A 264 -16.69 -18.01 -18.75
CA LEU A 264 -17.73 -17.15 -18.18
C LEU A 264 -19.12 -17.63 -18.60
N ASP A 265 -19.29 -17.99 -19.88
CA ASP A 265 -20.56 -18.54 -20.37
C ASP A 265 -20.86 -19.90 -19.73
N GLN A 266 -19.85 -20.74 -19.48
CA GLN A 266 -20.00 -22.01 -18.75
C GLN A 266 -20.44 -21.79 -17.30
N LEU A 267 -19.87 -20.79 -16.61
CA LEU A 267 -20.22 -20.50 -15.21
C LEU A 267 -21.60 -19.84 -15.08
N ARG A 268 -21.96 -18.97 -16.03
CA ARG A 268 -23.27 -18.29 -16.04
C ARG A 268 -24.41 -19.21 -16.47
N ASN A 269 -24.13 -20.19 -17.33
CA ASN A 269 -25.07 -21.23 -17.71
C ASN A 269 -24.87 -22.53 -16.90
N ALA A 270 -24.08 -22.49 -15.82
CA ALA A 270 -23.93 -23.63 -14.94
C ALA A 270 -25.29 -23.91 -14.28
N PRO A 271 -25.80 -25.14 -14.36
CA PRO A 271 -27.03 -25.47 -13.67
C PRO A 271 -26.82 -25.31 -12.17
N ALA A 272 -27.85 -24.86 -11.44
CA ALA A 272 -27.76 -24.57 -10.01
C ALA A 272 -27.10 -25.74 -9.25
N PRO A 273 -26.32 -25.46 -8.19
CA PRO A 273 -25.72 -26.50 -7.34
C PRO A 273 -26.76 -27.53 -6.95
N ILE A 274 -26.43 -28.82 -7.05
CA ILE A 274 -27.40 -29.91 -6.83
C ILE A 274 -28.05 -29.83 -5.45
N ALA A 275 -27.31 -29.39 -4.43
CA ALA A 275 -27.81 -29.16 -3.08
C ALA A 275 -28.92 -28.10 -3.00
N ASP A 276 -28.79 -26.99 -3.76
CA ASP A 276 -29.81 -25.95 -3.81
C ASP A 276 -31.03 -26.42 -4.61
N LEU A 277 -30.81 -27.20 -5.67
CA LEU A 277 -31.90 -27.81 -6.45
C LEU A 277 -32.73 -28.75 -5.56
N ILE A 278 -32.08 -29.68 -4.86
CA ILE A 278 -32.71 -30.63 -3.94
C ILE A 278 -33.57 -29.88 -2.92
N LYS A 279 -32.98 -28.90 -2.22
CA LYS A 279 -33.68 -28.13 -1.19
C LYS A 279 -34.91 -27.40 -1.73
N ASN A 280 -34.80 -26.77 -2.89
CA ASN A 280 -35.90 -25.97 -3.45
C ASN A 280 -37.03 -26.85 -4.01
N VAL A 281 -36.66 -27.96 -4.68
CA VAL A 281 -37.61 -28.92 -5.24
C VAL A 281 -38.32 -29.67 -4.12
N ASP A 282 -37.59 -30.12 -3.09
CA ASP A 282 -38.17 -30.76 -1.90
C ASP A 282 -39.19 -29.86 -1.19
N ALA A 283 -38.78 -28.64 -0.86
CA ALA A 283 -39.67 -27.67 -0.22
C ALA A 283 -40.90 -27.35 -1.09
N GLY A 284 -40.74 -27.27 -2.41
CA GLY A 284 -41.82 -27.04 -3.36
C GLY A 284 -42.82 -28.19 -3.40
N ILE A 285 -42.34 -29.42 -3.62
CA ILE A 285 -43.19 -30.62 -3.73
C ILE A 285 -43.92 -30.86 -2.40
N GLN A 286 -43.22 -30.84 -1.27
CA GLN A 286 -43.87 -31.03 0.04
C GLN A 286 -44.98 -30.01 0.29
N ARG A 287 -44.78 -28.75 -0.11
CA ARG A 287 -45.79 -27.70 0.05
C ARG A 287 -47.02 -27.97 -0.79
N GLU A 288 -46.87 -28.31 -2.07
CA GLU A 288 -48.01 -28.60 -2.95
C GLU A 288 -48.78 -29.84 -2.49
N LEU A 289 -48.08 -30.90 -2.09
CA LEU A 289 -48.70 -32.12 -1.56
C LEU A 289 -49.48 -31.86 -0.25
N LYS A 290 -48.89 -31.10 0.69
CA LYS A 290 -49.55 -30.67 1.93
C LYS A 290 -50.76 -29.77 1.68
N ASN A 291 -50.74 -28.99 0.59
CA ASN A 291 -51.87 -28.16 0.16
C ASN A 291 -52.95 -28.93 -0.62
N GLY A 292 -52.82 -30.25 -0.77
CA GLY A 292 -53.82 -31.10 -1.39
C GLY A 292 -53.66 -31.31 -2.91
N ALA A 293 -52.51 -30.95 -3.49
CA ALA A 293 -52.26 -31.23 -4.90
C ALA A 293 -52.20 -32.75 -5.18
N PRO A 294 -52.62 -33.22 -6.38
CA PRO A 294 -52.47 -34.63 -6.76
C PRO A 294 -51.01 -35.04 -6.86
N TYR A 295 -50.66 -36.22 -6.35
CA TYR A 295 -49.28 -36.73 -6.29
C TYR A 295 -48.62 -36.79 -7.68
N GLU A 296 -49.24 -37.53 -8.61
CA GLU A 296 -48.69 -37.73 -9.96
C GLU A 296 -48.55 -36.41 -10.73
N ALA A 297 -49.52 -35.50 -10.60
CA ALA A 297 -49.47 -34.20 -11.28
C ALA A 297 -48.36 -33.29 -10.73
N THR A 298 -48.10 -33.37 -9.42
CA THR A 298 -47.03 -32.60 -8.76
C THR A 298 -45.66 -33.11 -9.20
N LEU A 299 -45.45 -34.43 -9.22
CA LEU A 299 -44.19 -35.01 -9.68
C LEU A 299 -43.93 -34.74 -11.17
N ALA A 300 -44.97 -34.84 -12.01
CA ALA A 300 -44.84 -34.53 -13.43
C ALA A 300 -44.43 -33.07 -13.69
N PHE A 301 -44.86 -32.12 -12.85
CA PHE A 301 -44.44 -30.72 -12.95
C PHE A 301 -42.93 -30.54 -12.64
N TYR A 302 -42.39 -31.34 -11.73
CA TYR A 302 -40.97 -31.30 -11.33
C TYR A 302 -40.11 -32.38 -12.00
N GLN A 303 -40.62 -33.05 -13.05
CA GLN A 303 -39.99 -34.26 -13.61
C GLN A 303 -38.54 -34.03 -14.03
N GLU A 304 -38.25 -32.94 -14.74
CA GLU A 304 -36.89 -32.63 -15.20
C GLU A 304 -35.92 -32.43 -14.03
N GLN A 305 -36.36 -31.79 -12.95
CA GLN A 305 -35.53 -31.61 -11.76
C GLN A 305 -35.36 -32.91 -10.98
N ILE A 306 -36.43 -33.71 -10.85
CA ILE A 306 -36.40 -35.02 -10.20
C ILE A 306 -35.45 -35.97 -10.94
N ASP A 307 -35.51 -36.02 -12.27
CA ASP A 307 -34.62 -36.85 -13.10
C ASP A 307 -33.16 -36.46 -12.91
N ARG A 308 -32.88 -35.15 -12.81
CA ARG A 308 -31.54 -34.65 -12.52
C ARG A 308 -31.07 -35.05 -11.12
N ILE A 309 -31.92 -34.91 -10.10
CA ILE A 309 -31.60 -35.31 -8.72
C ILE A 309 -31.39 -36.84 -8.65
N ALA A 310 -32.21 -37.62 -9.33
CA ALA A 310 -32.07 -39.08 -9.40
C ALA A 310 -30.75 -39.51 -10.05
N SER A 311 -30.26 -38.75 -11.02
CA SER A 311 -29.00 -39.04 -11.69
C SER A 311 -27.77 -38.60 -10.90
N GLU A 312 -27.83 -37.46 -10.19
CA GLU A 312 -26.67 -36.87 -9.50
C GLU A 312 -26.58 -37.33 -8.02
N GLU A 313 -27.70 -37.47 -7.32
CA GLU A 313 -27.80 -37.82 -5.89
C GLU A 313 -28.92 -38.86 -5.64
N PRO A 314 -28.70 -40.14 -6.01
CA PRO A 314 -29.75 -41.16 -6.00
C PRO A 314 -30.27 -41.53 -4.60
N GLU A 315 -29.44 -41.40 -3.56
CA GLU A 315 -29.85 -41.67 -2.17
C GLU A 315 -30.82 -40.59 -1.66
N GLU A 316 -30.51 -39.32 -1.90
CA GLU A 316 -31.40 -38.19 -1.55
C GLU A 316 -32.69 -38.23 -2.35
N HIS A 317 -32.62 -38.54 -3.65
CA HIS A 317 -33.81 -38.78 -4.47
C HIS A 317 -34.73 -39.83 -3.85
N SER A 318 -34.18 -40.99 -3.47
CA SER A 318 -34.96 -42.07 -2.86
C SER A 318 -35.59 -41.65 -1.53
N ALA A 319 -34.89 -40.86 -0.72
CA ALA A 319 -35.40 -40.36 0.56
C ALA A 319 -36.55 -39.36 0.35
N MET A 320 -36.41 -38.43 -0.60
CA MET A 320 -37.44 -37.47 -1.00
C MET A 320 -38.72 -38.19 -1.45
N MET A 321 -38.60 -39.17 -2.34
CA MET A 321 -39.75 -39.91 -2.86
C MET A 321 -40.50 -40.67 -1.76
N ALA A 322 -39.77 -41.33 -0.85
CA ALA A 322 -40.37 -42.02 0.30
C ALA A 322 -41.10 -41.06 1.25
N GLU A 323 -40.60 -39.83 1.41
CA GLU A 323 -41.25 -38.82 2.24
C GLU A 323 -42.52 -38.27 1.60
N TYR A 324 -42.53 -38.07 0.28
CA TYR A 324 -43.72 -37.63 -0.44
C TYR A 324 -44.85 -38.65 -0.38
N GLU A 325 -44.53 -39.94 -0.49
CA GLU A 325 -45.50 -41.02 -0.34
C GLU A 325 -46.12 -41.04 1.06
N LYS A 326 -45.34 -40.78 2.12
CA LYS A 326 -45.87 -40.65 3.48
C LYS A 326 -46.81 -39.45 3.62
N ILE A 327 -46.45 -38.28 3.07
CA ILE A 327 -47.29 -37.07 3.15
C ILE A 327 -48.67 -37.34 2.53
N VAL A 328 -48.69 -38.03 1.38
CA VAL A 328 -49.94 -38.39 0.70
C VAL A 328 -50.70 -39.46 1.48
N ALA A 329 -50.03 -40.50 1.99
CA ALA A 329 -50.66 -41.54 2.79
C ALA A 329 -51.25 -41.01 4.11
N GLU A 330 -50.59 -40.07 4.76
CA GLU A 330 -51.10 -39.38 5.95
C GLU A 330 -52.34 -38.57 5.60
N ARG A 331 -52.30 -37.75 4.54
CA ARG A 331 -53.47 -36.98 4.07
C ARG A 331 -54.66 -37.90 3.78
N ASP A 332 -54.46 -38.91 2.93
CA ASP A 332 -55.53 -39.79 2.45
C ASP A 332 -56.01 -40.77 3.54
N GLY A 333 -55.17 -41.03 4.55
CA GLY A 333 -55.51 -41.81 5.74
C GLY A 333 -56.20 -41.01 6.85
N THR A 334 -56.25 -39.67 6.78
CA THR A 334 -56.96 -38.82 7.75
C THR A 334 -58.45 -38.63 7.39
N ASP A 335 -58.88 -39.07 6.21
CA ASP A 335 -60.26 -39.01 5.71
C ASP A 335 -61.04 -40.35 5.88
N ALA A 336 -60.57 -41.27 6.75
CA ALA A 336 -61.25 -42.53 7.10
C ALA A 336 -61.98 -42.47 8.46
#